data_AF-A0A550CP67-F1
#
_entry.id   AF-A0A550CP67-F1
#
_cell.length_a   1.000
_cell.length_b   1.000
_cell.length_c   1.000
_cell.angle_alpha   90.00
_cell.angle_beta   90.00
_cell.angle_gamma   90.00
#
_symmetry.space_group_name_H-M   'P 1'
#
loop_
_entity.id
_entity.type
_entity.pdbx_description
1 polymer ?
#
loop_
_entity_poly.entity_id
_entity_poly.type
_entity_poly.pdbx_seq_one_letter_code
_entity_poly.pdbx_strand_id
1 'polypeptide(L)'
;MTTRRYDLTGIFPVLELIQLMHDSVRPVLERVRRTIILISRAGHDERLRVALNGAVHVLSAQVDEIAEVFAELRLLFLALDRAIRLDADWKSNIAQMRTHYDAYTEHLGRLSAQTEQIAGPLVEFEQYLLEYYAYPPVLHYTFLNIWLPLAQRWQMAPPDPRDEILLTISDIIGCARSMIRCNAELSQQALDLSPAAMSHFDFTALEYIRGLPTDERKAASDIVFEIPASLWESSSDLAGQARGLSNSVARHLGDGPG
;
A
#
# COMPACT_ATOMS: atom_id res chain seq x y z
N MET A 1 -39.75 -4.35 -18.47
CA MET A 1 -38.36 -4.00 -18.84
C MET A 1 -37.43 -4.82 -17.99
N THR A 2 -36.88 -5.90 -18.53
CA THR A 2 -35.83 -6.68 -17.89
C THR A 2 -34.50 -5.99 -18.23
N THR A 3 -34.04 -5.10 -17.36
CA THR A 3 -32.63 -4.68 -17.37
C THR A 3 -31.81 -5.96 -17.24
N ARG A 4 -31.25 -6.44 -18.35
CA ARG A 4 -30.13 -7.39 -18.26
C ARG A 4 -29.09 -6.67 -17.41
N ARG A 5 -28.85 -7.18 -16.20
CA ARG A 5 -27.70 -6.73 -15.41
C ARG A 5 -26.48 -7.04 -16.27
N TYR A 6 -25.85 -6.01 -16.80
CA TYR A 6 -24.51 -6.12 -17.35
C TYR A 6 -23.67 -6.68 -16.22
N ASP A 7 -23.09 -7.86 -16.40
CA ASP A 7 -22.24 -8.49 -15.38
C ASP A 7 -20.87 -7.80 -15.35
N LEU A 8 -20.90 -6.51 -15.06
CA LEU A 8 -19.73 -5.69 -14.77
C LEU A 8 -19.31 -5.88 -13.31
N THR A 9 -20.04 -6.71 -12.55
CA THR A 9 -19.78 -6.99 -11.14
C THR A 9 -18.58 -7.93 -10.94
N GLY A 10 -18.14 -8.63 -12.00
CA GLY A 10 -16.95 -9.48 -11.98
C GLY A 10 -15.65 -8.75 -11.61
N ILE A 11 -15.60 -7.41 -11.67
CA ILE A 11 -14.43 -6.62 -11.25
C ILE A 11 -14.41 -6.33 -9.74
N PHE A 12 -15.55 -6.42 -9.04
CA PHE A 12 -15.63 -6.04 -7.62
C PHE A 12 -14.66 -6.80 -6.71
N PRO A 13 -14.45 -8.12 -6.86
CA PRO A 13 -13.45 -8.82 -6.06
C PRO A 13 -12.04 -8.23 -6.21
N VAL A 14 -11.65 -7.82 -7.42
CA VAL A 14 -10.34 -7.18 -7.67
C VAL A 14 -10.27 -5.82 -6.97
N LEU A 15 -11.34 -5.03 -7.04
CA LEU A 15 -11.39 -3.72 -6.38
C LEU A 15 -11.36 -3.83 -4.87
N GLU A 16 -12.04 -4.82 -4.29
CA GLU A 16 -12.00 -5.10 -2.85
C GLU A 16 -10.57 -5.44 -2.39
N LEU A 17 -9.85 -6.28 -3.13
CA LEU A 17 -8.45 -6.60 -2.83
C LEU A 17 -7.55 -5.35 -2.88
N ILE A 18 -7.75 -4.50 -3.90
CA ILE A 18 -7.00 -3.25 -4.05
C ILE A 18 -7.32 -2.26 -2.93
N GLN A 19 -8.59 -2.15 -2.52
CA GLN A 19 -9.00 -1.34 -1.37
C GLN A 19 -8.35 -1.84 -0.07
N LEU A 20 -8.32 -3.16 0.16
CA LEU A 20 -7.65 -3.74 1.33
C LEU A 20 -6.16 -3.44 1.37
N MET A 21 -5.48 -3.43 0.21
CA MET A 21 -4.07 -3.00 0.13
C MET A 21 -3.88 -1.53 0.53
N HIS A 22 -4.82 -0.66 0.16
CA HIS A 22 -4.78 0.76 0.56
C HIS A 22 -4.98 0.93 2.06
N ASP A 23 -6.01 0.30 2.60
CA ASP A 23 -6.39 0.45 4.00
C ASP A 23 -5.33 -0.11 4.96
N SER A 24 -4.54 -1.10 4.52
CA SER A 24 -3.43 -1.67 5.30
C SER A 24 -2.22 -0.73 5.42
N VAL A 25 -1.99 0.12 4.42
CA VAL A 25 -0.77 0.95 4.30
C VAL A 25 -0.80 2.17 5.23
N ARG A 26 -1.92 2.90 5.24
CA ARG A 26 -2.06 4.15 6.00
C ARG A 26 -1.69 4.01 7.49
N PRO A 27 -2.20 3.03 8.26
CA PRO A 27 -1.85 2.92 9.68
C PRO A 27 -0.38 2.60 9.91
N VAL A 28 0.28 1.87 9.00
CA VAL A 28 1.70 1.55 9.10
C VAL A 28 2.56 2.79 8.84
N LEU A 29 2.27 3.56 7.79
CA LEU A 29 3.01 4.79 7.50
C LEU A 29 2.97 5.80 8.66
N GLU A 30 1.80 5.99 9.25
CA GLU A 30 1.63 6.91 10.38
C GLU A 30 2.42 6.45 11.62
N ARG A 31 2.45 5.14 11.87
CA ARG A 31 3.28 4.56 12.94
C ARG A 31 4.77 4.71 12.67
N VAL A 32 5.25 4.40 11.45
CA VAL A 32 6.65 4.55 11.06
C VAL A 32 7.09 6.02 11.17
N ARG A 33 6.23 6.96 10.77
CA ARG A 33 6.49 8.39 10.92
C ARG A 33 6.74 8.80 12.36
N ARG A 34 5.92 8.32 13.30
CA ARG A 34 6.10 8.57 14.75
C ARG A 34 7.41 7.98 15.25
N THR A 35 7.76 6.79 14.79
CA THR A 35 9.04 6.13 15.13
C THR A 35 10.25 6.93 14.67
N ILE A 36 10.25 7.48 13.46
CA ILE A 36 11.35 8.34 12.96
C ILE A 36 11.55 9.54 13.90
N ILE A 37 10.46 10.16 14.36
CA ILE A 37 10.51 11.29 15.30
C ILE A 37 11.07 10.83 16.67
N LEU A 38 10.76 9.63 17.12
CA LEU A 38 11.29 9.09 18.39
C LEU A 38 12.79 8.79 18.28
N ILE A 39 13.21 8.10 17.22
CA ILE A 39 14.62 7.74 17.00
C ILE A 39 15.48 8.99 16.83
N SER A 40 15.03 9.98 16.06
CA SER A 40 15.79 11.23 15.85
C SER A 40 16.06 12.02 17.14
N ARG A 41 15.23 11.84 18.18
CA ARG A 41 15.43 12.47 19.50
C ARG A 41 16.41 11.72 20.40
N ALA A 42 16.65 10.42 20.15
CA ALA A 42 17.40 9.55 21.06
C ALA A 42 18.94 9.63 20.87
N GLY A 43 19.44 10.20 19.78
CA GLY A 43 20.87 10.36 19.50
C GLY A 43 21.25 9.90 18.10
N HIS A 44 22.52 10.10 17.72
CA HIS A 44 23.01 9.92 16.35
C HIS A 44 23.93 8.70 16.24
N ASP A 45 23.34 7.52 16.02
CA ASP A 45 24.09 6.37 15.51
C ASP A 45 23.97 6.30 13.98
N GLU A 46 25.11 6.33 13.30
CA GLU A 46 25.17 6.38 11.85
C GLU A 46 24.64 5.10 11.20
N ARG A 47 24.88 3.92 11.81
CA ARG A 47 24.41 2.65 11.26
C ARG A 47 22.91 2.54 11.36
N LEU A 48 22.34 2.94 12.50
CA LEU A 48 20.90 3.01 12.70
C LEU A 48 20.24 3.98 11.71
N ARG A 49 20.89 5.12 11.44
CA ARG A 49 20.42 6.11 10.46
C ARG A 49 20.38 5.54 9.04
N VAL A 50 21.45 4.88 8.60
CA VAL A 50 21.52 4.25 7.28
C VAL A 50 20.47 3.14 7.14
N ALA A 51 20.31 2.31 8.16
CA ALA A 51 19.31 1.25 8.16
C ALA A 51 17.87 1.79 8.15
N LEU A 52 17.59 2.84 8.93
CA LEU A 52 16.29 3.53 8.92
C LEU A 52 15.99 4.15 7.55
N ASN A 53 16.97 4.79 6.91
CA ASN A 53 16.83 5.31 5.55
C ASN A 53 16.49 4.19 4.56
N GLY A 54 17.18 3.05 4.66
CA GLY A 54 16.90 1.87 3.85
C GLY A 54 15.46 1.38 4.03
N ALA A 55 15.03 1.18 5.28
CA ALA A 55 13.68 0.76 5.66
C ALA A 55 12.60 1.72 5.13
N VAL A 56 12.79 3.03 5.28
CA VAL A 56 11.82 4.03 4.82
C VAL A 56 11.78 4.12 3.31
N HIS A 57 12.93 3.99 2.64
CA HIS A 57 13.00 4.00 1.19
C HIS A 57 12.20 2.85 0.59
N VAL A 58 12.38 1.63 1.10
CA VAL A 58 11.65 0.47 0.59
C VAL A 58 10.16 0.50 0.91
N LEU A 59 9.77 1.02 2.09
CA LEU A 59 8.36 1.24 2.42
C LEU A 59 7.73 2.29 1.50
N SER A 60 8.43 3.40 1.24
CA SER A 60 7.93 4.44 0.35
C SER A 60 7.76 3.91 -1.08
N ALA A 61 8.74 3.15 -1.58
CA ALA A 61 8.66 2.51 -2.89
C ALA A 61 7.44 1.57 -3.02
N GLN A 62 7.13 0.80 -1.97
CA GLN A 62 5.94 -0.05 -1.98
C GLN A 62 4.64 0.74 -2.00
N VAL A 63 4.58 1.86 -1.26
CA VAL A 63 3.39 2.73 -1.26
C VAL A 63 3.22 3.43 -2.60
N ASP A 64 4.31 3.87 -3.22
CA ASP A 64 4.28 4.46 -4.55
C ASP A 64 3.77 3.42 -5.57
N GLU A 65 4.25 2.18 -5.51
CA GLU A 65 3.79 1.09 -6.38
C GLU A 65 2.29 0.80 -6.20
N ILE A 66 1.77 0.78 -4.96
CA ILE A 66 0.33 0.68 -4.70
C ILE A 66 -0.40 1.89 -5.30
N ALA A 67 0.11 3.11 -5.13
CA ALA A 67 -0.51 4.30 -5.71
C ALA A 67 -0.59 4.25 -7.25
N GLU A 68 0.43 3.69 -7.91
CA GLU A 68 0.42 3.47 -9.37
C GLU A 68 -0.64 2.43 -9.79
N VAL A 69 -0.79 1.32 -9.05
CA VAL A 69 -1.89 0.35 -9.27
C VAL A 69 -3.25 1.06 -9.29
N PHE A 70 -3.49 1.94 -8.31
CA PHE A 70 -4.72 2.73 -8.24
C PHE A 70 -4.85 3.72 -9.40
N ALA A 71 -3.76 4.38 -9.79
CA ALA A 71 -3.76 5.34 -10.88
C ALA A 71 -4.09 4.68 -12.22
N GLU A 72 -3.44 3.55 -12.53
CA GLU A 72 -3.68 2.80 -13.76
C GLU A 72 -5.11 2.23 -13.82
N LEU A 73 -5.61 1.71 -12.69
CA LEU A 73 -6.99 1.25 -12.60
C LEU A 73 -7.99 2.38 -12.87
N ARG A 74 -7.75 3.57 -12.30
CA ARG A 74 -8.56 4.77 -12.57
C ARG A 74 -8.56 5.15 -14.05
N LEU A 75 -7.40 5.12 -14.69
CA LEU A 75 -7.27 5.45 -16.11
C LEU A 75 -7.96 4.42 -16.99
N LEU A 76 -7.90 3.13 -16.63
CA LEU A 76 -8.65 2.06 -17.27
C LEU A 76 -10.16 2.32 -17.24
N PHE A 77 -10.71 2.64 -16.07
CA PHE A 77 -12.14 2.92 -15.95
C PHE A 77 -12.58 4.21 -16.65
N LEU A 78 -11.73 5.24 -16.67
CA LEU A 78 -11.99 6.45 -17.43
C LEU A 78 -11.99 6.19 -18.95
N ALA A 79 -11.08 5.34 -19.43
CA ALA A 79 -11.04 4.93 -20.82
C ALA A 79 -12.28 4.09 -21.20
N LEU A 80 -12.69 3.18 -20.32
CA LEU A 80 -13.92 2.40 -20.47
C LEU A 80 -15.16 3.28 -20.56
N ASP A 81 -15.30 4.26 -19.69
CA ASP A 81 -16.40 5.22 -19.73
C ASP A 81 -16.50 5.93 -21.07
N ARG A 82 -15.36 6.46 -21.54
CA ARG A 82 -15.27 7.17 -22.80
C ARG A 82 -15.60 6.24 -23.95
N ALA A 83 -15.21 4.96 -23.88
CA ALA A 83 -15.57 3.97 -24.89
C ALA A 83 -17.08 3.70 -24.95
N ILE A 84 -17.77 3.74 -23.80
CA ILE A 84 -19.23 3.55 -23.71
C ILE A 84 -19.99 4.82 -24.14
N ARG A 85 -19.56 5.99 -23.70
CA ARG A 85 -20.29 7.26 -23.86
C ARG A 85 -19.99 8.02 -25.16
N LEU A 86 -18.76 7.92 -25.68
CA LEU A 86 -18.30 8.76 -26.81
C LEU A 86 -18.21 7.94 -28.11
N ASP A 87 -18.85 8.44 -29.16
CA ASP A 87 -18.92 7.73 -30.45
C ASP A 87 -17.65 7.91 -31.31
N ALA A 88 -17.03 9.09 -31.25
CA ALA A 88 -15.73 9.34 -31.85
C ALA A 88 -14.64 8.74 -30.95
N ASP A 89 -13.71 7.99 -31.52
CA ASP A 89 -12.50 7.47 -30.85
C ASP A 89 -12.63 6.22 -29.97
N TRP A 90 -13.72 5.45 -30.08
CA TRP A 90 -13.89 4.24 -29.28
C TRP A 90 -12.75 3.21 -29.39
N LYS A 91 -12.20 2.98 -30.60
CA LYS A 91 -11.07 2.06 -30.81
C LYS A 91 -9.82 2.55 -30.08
N SER A 92 -9.64 3.87 -30.02
CA SER A 92 -8.55 4.50 -29.27
C SER A 92 -8.75 4.29 -27.77
N ASN A 93 -9.97 4.50 -27.26
CA ASN A 93 -10.29 4.28 -25.85
C ASN A 93 -10.11 2.81 -25.43
N ILE A 94 -10.50 1.84 -26.27
CA ILE A 94 -10.23 0.41 -26.00
C ILE A 94 -8.73 0.09 -26.01
N ALA A 95 -7.97 0.68 -26.94
CA ALA A 95 -6.52 0.53 -26.94
C ALA A 95 -5.89 1.08 -25.65
N GLN A 96 -6.35 2.26 -25.19
CA GLN A 96 -5.93 2.85 -23.91
C GLN A 96 -6.30 1.97 -22.72
N MET A 97 -7.52 1.42 -22.67
CA MET A 97 -7.92 0.47 -21.62
C MET A 97 -6.93 -0.69 -21.51
N ARG A 98 -6.52 -1.26 -22.64
CA ARG A 98 -5.57 -2.36 -22.65
C ARG A 98 -4.18 -1.94 -22.15
N THR A 99 -3.69 -0.77 -22.57
CA THR A 99 -2.42 -0.23 -22.06
C THR A 99 -2.45 -0.06 -20.54
N HIS A 100 -3.53 0.52 -20.00
CA HIS A 100 -3.68 0.72 -18.56
C HIS A 100 -3.85 -0.61 -17.82
N TYR A 101 -4.54 -1.59 -18.43
CA TYR A 101 -4.65 -2.93 -17.87
C TYR A 101 -3.28 -3.62 -17.79
N ASP A 102 -2.51 -3.60 -18.87
CA ASP A 102 -1.18 -4.22 -18.92
C ASP A 102 -0.26 -3.58 -17.88
N ALA A 103 -0.24 -2.24 -17.78
CA ALA A 103 0.51 -1.51 -16.76
C ALA A 103 0.06 -1.88 -15.34
N TYR A 104 -1.24 -1.86 -15.06
CA TYR A 104 -1.82 -2.31 -13.79
C TYR A 104 -1.35 -3.72 -13.39
N THR A 105 -1.38 -4.69 -14.33
CA THR A 105 -0.92 -6.05 -14.04
C THR A 105 0.60 -6.13 -13.84
N GLU A 106 1.37 -5.31 -14.55
CA GLU A 106 2.81 -5.20 -14.33
C GLU A 106 3.12 -4.68 -12.91
N HIS A 107 2.42 -3.65 -12.47
CA HIS A 107 2.56 -3.08 -11.13
C HIS A 107 2.21 -4.09 -10.03
N LEU A 108 1.11 -4.83 -10.17
CA LEU A 108 0.78 -5.91 -9.24
C LEU A 108 1.83 -7.03 -9.24
N GLY A 109 2.38 -7.36 -10.41
CA GLY A 109 3.46 -8.35 -10.54
C GLY A 109 4.71 -7.92 -9.78
N ARG A 110 5.06 -6.63 -9.87
CA ARG A 110 6.17 -6.05 -9.09
C ARG A 110 5.88 -6.09 -7.59
N LEU A 111 4.69 -5.72 -7.14
CA LEU A 111 4.31 -5.80 -5.71
C LEU A 111 4.44 -7.21 -5.15
N SER A 112 3.97 -8.21 -5.89
CA SER A 112 4.08 -9.63 -5.50
C SER A 112 5.56 -10.05 -5.37
N ALA A 113 6.40 -9.68 -6.35
CA ALA A 113 7.82 -10.04 -6.39
C ALA A 113 8.71 -9.28 -5.39
N GLN A 114 8.32 -8.06 -5.00
CA GLN A 114 9.14 -7.18 -4.14
C GLN A 114 9.16 -7.61 -2.66
N THR A 115 8.26 -8.51 -2.24
CA THR A 115 8.12 -8.95 -0.83
C THR A 115 9.44 -9.35 -0.17
N GLU A 116 10.25 -10.16 -0.85
CA GLU A 116 11.54 -10.63 -0.32
C GLU A 116 12.61 -9.54 -0.33
N GLN A 117 12.59 -8.67 -1.36
CA GLN A 117 13.55 -7.57 -1.49
C GLN A 117 13.34 -6.51 -0.41
N ILE A 118 12.08 -6.27 -0.01
CA ILE A 118 11.75 -5.28 1.02
C ILE A 118 11.97 -5.83 2.43
N ALA A 119 11.82 -7.15 2.63
CA ALA A 119 12.00 -7.76 3.93
C ALA A 119 13.42 -7.58 4.49
N GLY A 120 14.45 -7.62 3.63
CA GLY A 120 15.86 -7.49 4.03
C GLY A 120 16.15 -6.19 4.79
N PRO A 121 15.94 -5.01 4.19
CA PRO A 121 16.20 -3.73 4.86
C PRO A 121 15.40 -3.50 6.14
N LEU A 122 14.16 -4.03 6.23
CA LEU A 122 13.37 -3.96 7.47
C LEU A 122 13.97 -4.83 8.57
N VAL A 123 14.48 -6.02 8.24
CA VAL A 123 15.15 -6.92 9.18
C VAL A 123 16.48 -6.34 9.62
N GLU A 124 17.27 -5.77 8.70
CA GLU A 124 18.53 -5.09 9.06
C GLU A 124 18.27 -3.93 10.01
N PHE A 125 17.26 -3.10 9.73
CA PHE A 125 16.85 -2.02 10.61
C PHE A 125 16.41 -2.54 12.00
N GLU A 126 15.64 -3.63 12.05
CA GLU A 126 15.26 -4.29 13.32
C GLU A 126 16.48 -4.74 14.12
N GLN A 127 17.44 -5.40 13.46
CA GLN A 127 18.66 -5.90 14.10
C GLN A 127 19.51 -4.76 14.66
N TYR A 128 19.79 -3.72 13.87
CA TYR A 128 20.57 -2.57 14.34
C TYR A 128 19.88 -1.84 15.50
N LEU A 129 18.55 -1.79 15.47
CA LEU A 129 17.80 -1.15 16.54
C LEU A 129 17.83 -1.97 17.83
N LEU A 130 17.68 -3.29 17.72
CA LEU A 130 17.84 -4.20 18.86
C LEU A 130 19.26 -4.11 19.41
N GLU A 131 20.29 -4.06 18.58
CA GLU A 131 21.68 -3.88 19.01
C GLU A 131 21.92 -2.54 19.72
N TYR A 132 21.38 -1.45 19.16
CA TYR A 132 21.58 -0.11 19.68
C TYR A 132 20.93 0.08 21.07
N TYR A 133 19.74 -0.47 21.26
CA TYR A 133 19.01 -0.41 22.52
C TYR A 133 19.21 -1.65 23.40
N ALA A 134 20.04 -2.62 22.98
CA ALA A 134 20.28 -3.83 23.75
C ALA A 134 20.94 -3.51 25.09
N TYR A 135 20.30 -3.96 26.16
CA TYR A 135 20.99 -4.23 27.40
C TYR A 135 22.06 -5.33 27.19
N PRO A 136 23.11 -5.39 28.03
CA PRO A 136 23.98 -6.56 28.10
C PRO A 136 23.16 -7.86 28.18
N PRO A 137 23.59 -9.00 27.58
CA PRO A 137 22.73 -10.17 27.33
C PRO A 137 21.96 -10.66 28.56
N VAL A 138 22.61 -10.67 29.73
CA VAL A 138 21.99 -11.07 31.01
C VAL A 138 20.89 -10.09 31.42
N LEU A 139 21.16 -8.78 31.33
CA LEU A 139 20.18 -7.75 31.64
C LEU A 139 19.02 -7.74 30.63
N HIS A 140 19.31 -7.96 29.35
CA HIS A 140 18.28 -8.05 28.29
C HIS A 140 17.32 -9.22 28.53
N TYR A 141 17.86 -10.41 28.82
CA TYR A 141 17.05 -11.59 29.16
C TYR A 141 16.20 -11.34 30.40
N THR A 142 16.81 -10.79 31.46
CA THR A 142 16.12 -10.50 32.74
C THR A 142 15.03 -9.45 32.53
N PHE A 143 15.28 -8.45 31.70
CA PHE A 143 14.34 -7.39 31.39
C PHE A 143 13.12 -7.93 30.62
N LEU A 144 13.34 -8.60 29.48
CA LEU A 144 12.26 -9.09 28.62
C LEU A 144 11.45 -10.24 29.22
N ASN A 145 12.08 -11.16 29.96
CA ASN A 145 11.40 -12.38 30.45
C ASN A 145 10.90 -12.29 31.89
N ILE A 146 11.44 -11.37 32.69
CA ILE A 146 11.07 -11.25 34.11
C ILE A 146 10.44 -9.90 34.36
N TRP A 147 11.20 -8.81 34.17
CA TRP A 147 10.73 -7.47 34.56
C TRP A 147 9.56 -6.97 33.72
N LEU A 148 9.60 -7.13 32.40
CA LEU A 148 8.57 -6.62 31.51
C LEU A 148 7.20 -7.30 31.75
N PRO A 149 7.09 -8.65 31.83
CA PRO A 149 5.84 -9.30 32.18
C PRO A 149 5.31 -8.91 33.56
N LEU A 150 6.20 -8.71 34.55
CA LEU A 150 5.84 -8.25 35.89
C LEU A 150 5.30 -6.80 35.86
N ALA A 151 6.00 -5.90 35.17
CA ALA A 151 5.58 -4.51 35.00
C ALA A 151 4.23 -4.41 34.27
N GLN A 152 4.02 -5.18 33.19
CA GLN A 152 2.74 -5.26 32.49
C GLN A 152 1.62 -5.80 33.37
N ARG A 153 1.88 -6.88 34.11
CA ARG A 153 0.90 -7.46 35.05
C ARG A 153 0.48 -6.47 36.14
N TRP A 154 1.38 -5.55 36.52
CA TRP A 154 1.13 -4.52 37.51
C TRP A 154 0.75 -3.15 36.93
N GLN A 155 0.56 -3.06 35.61
CA GLN A 155 0.23 -1.81 34.89
C GLN A 155 1.21 -0.67 35.22
N MET A 156 2.48 -1.00 35.46
CA MET A 156 3.53 -0.03 35.70
C MET A 156 3.93 0.61 34.38
N ALA A 157 4.15 1.93 34.39
CA ALA A 157 4.79 2.60 33.26
C ALA A 157 6.19 2.00 33.03
N PRO A 158 6.66 1.91 31.77
CA PRO A 158 8.00 1.40 31.49
C PRO A 158 9.04 2.20 32.28
N PRO A 159 10.03 1.53 32.90
CA PRO A 159 10.97 2.19 33.80
C PRO A 159 11.94 3.13 33.08
N ASP A 160 12.22 2.89 31.80
CA ASP A 160 13.02 3.75 30.94
C ASP A 160 12.26 4.08 29.63
N PRO A 161 12.23 5.35 29.17
CA PRO A 161 11.73 5.70 27.83
C PRO A 161 12.34 4.86 26.69
N ARG A 162 13.55 4.33 26.86
CA ARG A 162 14.20 3.41 25.92
C ARG A 162 13.45 2.09 25.74
N ASP A 163 12.80 1.61 26.79
CA ASP A 163 12.05 0.35 26.75
C ASP A 163 10.72 0.51 25.99
N GLU A 164 10.09 1.68 26.12
CA GLU A 164 8.91 2.05 25.33
C GLU A 164 9.26 2.13 23.84
N ILE A 165 10.42 2.71 23.51
CA ILE A 165 10.95 2.81 22.15
C ILE A 165 11.20 1.40 21.57
N LEU A 166 11.89 0.52 22.31
CA LEU A 166 12.14 -0.86 21.88
C LEU A 166 10.86 -1.63 21.53
N LEU A 167 9.88 -1.61 22.42
CA LEU A 167 8.62 -2.35 22.25
C LEU A 167 7.78 -1.78 21.11
N THR A 168 7.69 -0.45 21.04
CA THR A 168 6.94 0.24 19.99
C THR A 168 7.55 -0.04 18.62
N ILE A 169 8.89 -0.07 18.51
CA ILE A 169 9.53 -0.19 17.21
C ILE A 169 9.51 -1.63 16.69
N SER A 170 9.73 -2.63 17.56
CA SER A 170 9.58 -4.03 17.16
C SER A 170 8.16 -4.34 16.68
N ASP A 171 7.13 -3.81 17.37
CA ASP A 171 5.73 -3.92 16.91
C ASP A 171 5.52 -3.29 15.53
N ILE A 172 6.10 -2.11 15.29
CA ILE A 172 5.94 -1.38 14.02
C ILE A 172 6.65 -2.08 12.87
N ILE A 173 7.85 -2.61 13.07
CA ILE A 173 8.55 -3.38 12.05
C ILE A 173 7.80 -4.69 11.76
N GLY A 174 7.29 -5.35 12.81
CA GLY A 174 6.42 -6.52 12.67
C GLY A 174 5.16 -6.21 11.85
N CYS A 175 4.47 -5.10 12.17
CA CYS A 175 3.32 -4.60 11.44
C CYS A 175 3.65 -4.29 9.98
N ALA A 176 4.77 -3.59 9.74
CA ALA A 176 5.24 -3.26 8.40
C ALA A 176 5.45 -4.54 7.60
N ARG A 177 6.29 -5.47 8.08
CA ARG A 177 6.54 -6.76 7.42
C ARG A 177 5.26 -7.56 7.14
N SER A 178 4.32 -7.56 8.10
CA SER A 178 3.02 -8.22 7.92
C SER A 178 2.19 -7.56 6.82
N MET A 179 2.16 -6.22 6.78
CA MET A 179 1.51 -5.46 5.72
C MET A 179 2.11 -5.77 4.35
N ILE A 180 3.44 -5.84 4.24
CA ILE A 180 4.12 -6.16 2.97
C ILE A 180 3.69 -7.53 2.45
N ARG A 181 3.74 -8.55 3.32
CA ARG A 181 3.33 -9.91 2.97
C ARG A 181 1.86 -9.99 2.58
N CYS A 182 1.00 -9.34 3.36
CA CYS A 182 -0.43 -9.27 3.06
C CYS A 182 -0.67 -8.60 1.71
N ASN A 183 -0.04 -7.45 1.44
CA ASN A 183 -0.18 -6.75 0.17
C ASN A 183 0.34 -7.56 -1.02
N ALA A 184 1.39 -8.36 -0.85
CA ALA A 184 1.86 -9.27 -1.88
C ALA A 184 0.89 -10.41 -2.16
N GLU A 185 0.32 -11.02 -1.12
CA GLU A 185 -0.72 -12.04 -1.24
C GLU A 185 -1.98 -11.48 -1.91
N LEU A 186 -2.42 -10.28 -1.52
CA LEU A 186 -3.53 -9.56 -2.14
C LEU A 186 -3.24 -9.20 -3.60
N SER A 187 -2.01 -8.77 -3.90
CA SER A 187 -1.58 -8.46 -5.27
C SER A 187 -1.60 -9.71 -6.15
N GLN A 188 -1.13 -10.85 -5.64
CA GLN A 188 -1.18 -12.12 -6.37
C GLN A 188 -2.62 -12.57 -6.62
N GLN A 189 -3.49 -12.48 -5.62
CA GLN A 189 -4.91 -12.79 -5.79
C GLN A 189 -5.57 -11.86 -6.81
N ALA A 190 -5.26 -10.56 -6.78
CA ALA A 190 -5.76 -9.61 -7.74
C ALA A 190 -5.26 -9.94 -9.16
N LEU A 191 -3.99 -10.30 -9.33
CA LEU A 191 -3.44 -10.78 -10.60
C LEU A 191 -4.17 -12.00 -11.12
N ASP A 192 -4.39 -13.00 -10.28
CA ASP A 192 -5.04 -14.26 -10.67
C ASP A 192 -6.49 -14.04 -11.13
N LEU A 193 -7.19 -13.07 -10.52
CA LEU A 193 -8.56 -12.69 -10.87
C LEU A 193 -8.66 -11.71 -12.04
N SER A 194 -7.59 -10.97 -12.34
CA SER A 194 -7.60 -9.88 -13.33
C SER A 194 -7.97 -10.35 -14.75
N PRO A 195 -7.48 -11.50 -15.28
CA PRO A 195 -7.90 -11.99 -16.60
C PRO A 195 -9.40 -12.29 -16.68
N ALA A 196 -9.97 -12.88 -15.63
CA ALA A 196 -11.39 -13.14 -15.55
C ALA A 196 -12.17 -11.82 -15.51
N ALA A 197 -11.78 -10.88 -14.63
CA ALA A 197 -12.39 -9.55 -14.55
C ALA A 197 -12.33 -8.80 -15.89
N MET A 198 -11.20 -8.86 -16.60
CA MET A 198 -11.02 -8.18 -17.89
C MET A 198 -11.86 -8.81 -19.01
N SER A 199 -12.14 -10.12 -18.94
CA SER A 199 -13.00 -10.79 -19.91
C SER A 199 -14.45 -10.26 -19.91
N HIS A 200 -14.90 -9.65 -18.81
CA HIS A 200 -16.21 -8.97 -18.74
C HIS A 200 -16.25 -7.66 -19.56
N PHE A 201 -15.09 -7.12 -19.95
CA PHE A 201 -14.94 -5.93 -20.77
C PHE A 201 -14.42 -6.26 -22.17
N ASP A 202 -14.78 -7.44 -22.69
CA ASP A 202 -14.37 -7.81 -24.04
C ASP A 202 -14.98 -6.88 -25.12
N PHE A 203 -14.36 -6.89 -26.29
CA PHE A 203 -14.76 -6.03 -27.40
C PHE A 203 -16.23 -6.22 -27.78
N THR A 204 -16.72 -7.46 -27.74
CA THR A 204 -18.09 -7.81 -28.13
C THR A 204 -19.12 -7.28 -27.13
N ALA A 205 -18.84 -7.36 -25.83
CA ALA A 205 -19.67 -6.80 -24.77
C ALA A 205 -19.72 -5.27 -24.86
N LEU A 206 -18.57 -4.62 -25.09
CA LEU A 206 -18.51 -3.16 -25.24
C LEU A 206 -19.22 -2.68 -26.51
N GLU A 207 -19.08 -3.39 -27.62
CA GLU A 207 -19.79 -3.09 -28.86
C GLU A 207 -21.31 -3.29 -28.71
N TYR A 208 -21.73 -4.32 -27.98
CA TYR A 208 -23.13 -4.53 -27.63
C TYR A 208 -23.67 -3.38 -26.77
N ILE A 209 -22.97 -3.01 -25.68
CA ILE A 209 -23.35 -1.90 -24.81
C ILE A 209 -23.48 -0.61 -25.62
N ARG A 210 -22.57 -0.38 -26.56
CA ARG A 210 -22.62 0.78 -27.44
C ARG A 210 -23.85 0.80 -28.35
N GLY A 211 -24.32 -0.36 -28.81
CA GLY A 211 -25.53 -0.46 -29.63
C GLY A 211 -26.83 -0.11 -28.90
N LEU A 212 -26.77 0.07 -27.58
CA LEU A 212 -27.93 0.37 -26.75
C LEU A 212 -28.39 1.84 -26.86
N PRO A 213 -29.66 2.13 -26.52
CA PRO A 213 -30.13 3.50 -26.35
C PRO A 213 -29.26 4.30 -25.36
N THR A 214 -29.18 5.61 -25.55
CA THR A 214 -28.35 6.51 -24.73
C THR A 214 -28.61 6.38 -23.22
N ASP A 215 -29.87 6.19 -22.81
CA ASP A 215 -30.22 6.03 -21.39
C ASP A 215 -29.68 4.73 -20.80
N GLU A 216 -29.67 3.65 -21.59
CA GLU A 216 -29.13 2.35 -21.17
C GLU A 216 -27.58 2.35 -21.18
N ARG A 217 -26.96 3.03 -22.15
CA ARG A 217 -25.50 3.28 -22.15
C ARG A 217 -25.06 4.04 -20.92
N LYS A 218 -25.82 5.07 -20.55
CA LYS A 218 -25.57 5.85 -19.34
C LYS A 218 -25.69 4.98 -18.10
N ALA A 219 -26.75 4.17 -17.98
CA ALA A 219 -26.91 3.25 -16.86
C ALA A 219 -25.77 2.23 -16.76
N ALA A 220 -25.30 1.68 -17.89
CA ALA A 220 -24.16 0.77 -17.91
C ALA A 220 -22.87 1.46 -17.47
N SER A 221 -22.62 2.69 -17.92
CA SER A 221 -21.49 3.50 -17.47
C SER A 221 -21.62 3.90 -15.99
N ASP A 222 -22.81 4.23 -15.50
CA ASP A 222 -23.01 4.60 -14.10
C ASP A 222 -22.64 3.43 -13.17
N ILE A 223 -22.91 2.16 -13.54
CA ILE A 223 -22.42 0.96 -12.82
C ILE A 223 -20.89 0.89 -12.77
N VAL A 224 -20.22 1.30 -13.85
CA VAL A 224 -18.75 1.38 -13.90
C VAL A 224 -18.22 2.47 -12.95
N PHE A 225 -18.96 3.54 -12.68
CA PHE A 225 -18.58 4.59 -11.71
C PHE A 225 -19.19 4.45 -10.32
N GLU A 226 -20.10 3.51 -10.09
CA GLU A 226 -20.50 3.09 -8.73
C GLU A 226 -19.32 2.47 -7.97
N ILE A 227 -18.22 2.18 -8.66
CA ILE A 227 -16.91 1.91 -8.07
C ILE A 227 -16.57 3.04 -7.07
N PRO A 228 -16.31 2.69 -5.79
CA PRO A 228 -16.29 3.66 -4.70
C PRO A 228 -15.47 4.90 -5.02
N ALA A 229 -16.08 6.08 -4.91
CA ALA A 229 -15.37 7.36 -5.00
C ALA A 229 -14.17 7.45 -4.05
N SER A 230 -14.22 6.66 -2.96
CA SER A 230 -13.12 6.46 -2.02
C SER A 230 -11.86 5.89 -2.65
N LEU A 231 -11.93 5.08 -3.72
CA LEU A 231 -10.76 4.58 -4.44
C LEU A 231 -10.05 5.70 -5.24
N TRP A 232 -10.76 6.77 -5.61
CA TRP A 232 -10.23 7.83 -6.48
C TRP A 232 -9.54 8.96 -5.74
N GLU A 233 -9.99 9.27 -4.52
CA GLU A 233 -9.36 10.27 -3.66
C GLU A 233 -8.08 9.74 -2.99
N SER A 234 -7.98 8.41 -2.87
CA SER A 234 -7.03 7.71 -2.02
C SER A 234 -5.60 7.60 -2.59
N SER A 235 -5.44 7.60 -3.92
CA SER A 235 -4.12 7.48 -4.57
C SER A 235 -3.24 8.71 -4.37
N SER A 236 -3.82 9.91 -4.50
CA SER A 236 -3.11 11.18 -4.31
C SER A 236 -2.66 11.39 -2.86
N ASP A 237 -3.45 10.89 -1.91
CA ASP A 237 -3.15 10.92 -0.48
C ASP A 237 -1.99 9.97 -0.14
N LEU A 238 -1.98 8.73 -0.65
CA LEU A 238 -0.87 7.78 -0.41
C LEU A 238 0.47 8.30 -0.91
N ALA A 239 0.55 8.75 -2.15
CA ALA A 239 1.78 9.31 -2.71
C ALA A 239 2.21 10.59 -1.97
N GLY A 240 1.26 11.36 -1.43
CA GLY A 240 1.54 12.47 -0.52
C GLY A 240 2.16 12.02 0.79
N GLN A 241 1.63 10.94 1.39
CA GLN A 241 2.12 10.36 2.64
C GLN A 241 3.50 9.72 2.50
N ALA A 242 3.78 8.98 1.43
CA ALA A 242 5.10 8.41 1.15
C ALA A 242 6.17 9.51 1.01
N ARG A 243 5.87 10.56 0.26
CA ARG A 243 6.74 11.76 0.17
C ARG A 243 6.90 12.45 1.51
N GLY A 244 5.82 12.57 2.28
CA GLY A 244 5.85 13.12 3.64
C GLY A 244 6.76 12.34 4.58
N LEU A 245 6.76 11.00 4.47
CA LEU A 245 7.63 10.11 5.23
C LEU A 245 9.10 10.31 4.84
N SER A 246 9.42 10.24 3.54
CA SER A 246 10.77 10.49 3.01
C SER A 246 11.31 11.87 3.40
N ASN A 247 10.47 12.91 3.32
CA ASN A 247 10.85 14.27 3.74
C ASN A 247 11.07 14.38 5.26
N SER A 248 10.32 13.61 6.06
CA SER A 248 10.49 13.58 7.52
C SER A 248 11.84 12.96 7.88
N VAL A 249 12.21 11.87 7.21
CA VAL A 249 13.54 11.27 7.33
C VAL A 249 14.64 12.26 6.94
N ALA A 250 14.55 12.89 5.76
CA ALA A 250 15.53 13.86 5.31
C ALA A 250 15.69 15.03 6.30
N ARG A 251 14.59 15.56 6.83
CA ARG A 251 14.61 16.68 7.80
C ARG A 251 15.20 16.28 9.15
N HIS A 252 14.86 15.09 9.64
CA HIS A 252 15.25 14.66 10.98
C HIS A 252 16.63 13.97 11.03
N LEU A 253 17.13 13.52 9.88
CA LEU A 253 18.39 12.77 9.78
C LEU A 253 19.43 13.42 8.86
N GLY A 254 19.05 14.37 8.01
CA GLY A 254 19.91 15.00 7.00
C GLY A 254 20.53 16.36 7.39
N ASP A 255 19.94 17.09 8.35
CA ASP A 255 20.43 18.42 8.77
C ASP A 255 21.00 18.38 10.20
N GLY A 256 22.21 17.86 10.35
CA GLY A 256 23.09 18.18 11.49
C GLY A 256 24.21 19.10 10.99
N PRO A 257 24.48 20.27 11.61
CA PRO A 257 25.54 21.16 11.17
C PRO A 257 26.88 20.43 11.29
N GLY A 258 27.58 20.30 10.16
CA GLY A 258 29.00 19.96 10.13
C GLY A 258 29.85 21.06 10.74
#